data_AF-A0A2S8FVJ7-F1
#
_entry.id   AF-A0A2S8FVJ7-F1
#
_cell.length_a   1.000
_cell.length_b   1.000
_cell.length_c   1.000
_cell.angle_alpha   90.00
_cell.angle_beta   90.00
_cell.angle_gamma   90.00
#
_symmetry.space_group_name_H-M   'P 1'
#
loop_
_entity.id
_entity.type
_entity.pdbx_description
1 polymer ?
#
loop_
_entity_poly.entity_id
_entity_poly.type
_entity_poly.pdbx_seq_one_letter_code
_entity_poly.pdbx_strand_id
1 'polypeptide(L)'
;MGPAYRYPLFAITAVLLSASPLLADDISAEAIFQKRILPIFQSPNPSSCTECHLSGVELKDYILPTQQATFASLLKAGLVDRENPKASKIIEFIRRSSDTPSLIQKRIREQELAAFEAWIVAAAGDPALVSTTDKAQPIGPQIPDEVIRHTRQDHVMASFVENVWTEVGRCAACHSPDRNQKQVQEHGKQVSWIHLNDPAETLKTMVDAGIIQPKTPEKSMLLTKPTLQEEHGGGQKMVVGDRTYKQFRRFIDDYAKIVEGKYQSTQDLPKADNEVSITTEIWFKIEGVPAKFDKKLLQVDLYRETDAGWSKQRVATSDRLVFGPQNLWQHSLSLTAERGSLWAKKMKDQKLPPGRYLARLYVDQTDKLQKDYTQELGETDFVGQVEFQSRWPAGYGKMTKIAFPKD
;
A
#
# COMPACT_ATOMS: atom_id res chain seq x y z
N MET A 1 -40.60 26.72 -85.72
CA MET A 1 -40.61 28.16 -85.36
C MET A 1 -40.60 28.26 -83.86
N GLY A 2 -39.47 28.66 -83.27
CA GLY A 2 -39.26 28.85 -81.83
C GLY A 2 -38.17 29.91 -81.66
N PRO A 3 -38.31 30.87 -80.72
CA PRO A 3 -37.64 32.15 -80.79
C PRO A 3 -36.19 32.11 -80.27
N ALA A 4 -35.35 32.92 -80.90
CA ALA A 4 -33.99 33.20 -80.48
C ALA A 4 -33.99 34.07 -79.21
N TYR A 5 -33.37 33.59 -78.13
CA TYR A 5 -33.06 34.39 -76.95
C TYR A 5 -31.56 34.75 -76.96
N ARG A 6 -31.29 36.05 -77.10
CA ARG A 6 -29.97 36.66 -76.90
C ARG A 6 -29.77 36.89 -75.40
N TYR A 7 -28.71 36.33 -74.83
CA TYR A 7 -28.26 36.66 -73.47
C TYR A 7 -27.25 37.82 -73.52
N PRO A 8 -27.30 38.79 -72.59
CA PRO A 8 -26.33 39.86 -72.49
C PRO A 8 -25.04 39.38 -71.81
N LEU A 9 -23.91 39.89 -72.31
CA LEU A 9 -22.57 39.73 -71.76
C LEU A 9 -22.48 40.49 -70.43
N PHE A 10 -22.47 39.79 -69.29
CA PHE A 10 -22.14 40.40 -67.99
C PHE A 10 -20.62 40.40 -67.81
N ALA A 11 -20.04 41.60 -67.70
CA ALA A 11 -18.65 41.79 -67.30
C ALA A 11 -18.48 41.41 -65.82
N ILE A 12 -17.67 40.40 -65.54
CA ILE A 12 -17.28 40.01 -64.18
C ILE A 12 -16.12 40.91 -63.76
N THR A 13 -16.40 41.86 -62.88
CA THR A 13 -15.37 42.62 -62.16
C THR A 13 -14.79 41.71 -61.08
N ALA A 14 -13.54 41.28 -61.25
CA ALA A 14 -12.82 40.50 -60.24
C ALA A 14 -12.49 41.39 -59.04
N VAL A 15 -13.20 41.20 -57.92
CA VAL A 15 -12.82 41.73 -56.61
C VAL A 15 -11.72 40.81 -56.06
N LEU A 16 -10.50 41.32 -56.00
CA LEU A 16 -9.40 40.72 -55.24
C LEU A 16 -9.76 40.75 -53.75
N LEU A 17 -10.34 39.66 -53.23
CA LEU A 17 -10.39 39.40 -51.80
C LEU A 17 -8.97 39.11 -51.33
N SER A 18 -8.36 40.08 -50.68
CA SER A 18 -7.20 39.88 -49.80
C SER A 18 -7.59 38.90 -48.71
N ALA A 19 -7.20 37.64 -48.84
CA ALA A 19 -7.28 36.67 -47.76
C ALA A 19 -6.26 37.09 -46.69
N SER A 20 -6.69 37.89 -45.73
CA SER A 20 -5.97 38.03 -44.46
C SER A 20 -5.91 36.64 -43.82
N PRO A 21 -4.74 36.17 -43.35
CA PRO A 21 -4.69 35.00 -42.50
C PRO A 21 -5.51 35.34 -41.25
N LEU A 22 -6.63 34.63 -41.05
CA LEU A 22 -7.29 34.56 -39.76
C LEU A 22 -6.23 34.03 -38.79
N LEU A 23 -5.68 34.95 -38.00
CA LEU A 23 -4.91 34.65 -36.80
C LEU A 23 -5.68 33.57 -36.04
N ALA A 24 -5.02 32.47 -35.72
CA ALA A 24 -5.49 31.56 -34.69
C ALA A 24 -5.90 32.44 -33.49
N ASP A 25 -7.11 32.26 -32.97
CA ASP A 25 -7.58 32.99 -31.80
C ASP A 25 -6.50 32.96 -30.73
N ASP A 26 -5.89 34.11 -30.47
CA ASP A 26 -4.80 34.30 -29.51
C ASP A 26 -5.45 34.30 -28.12
N ILE A 27 -5.89 33.13 -27.67
CA ILE A 27 -6.56 32.96 -26.38
C ILE A 27 -5.55 33.35 -25.30
N SER A 28 -5.84 34.43 -24.58
CA SER A 28 -4.96 34.94 -23.52
C SER A 28 -4.69 33.88 -22.44
N ALA A 29 -3.54 33.98 -21.77
CA ALA A 29 -3.20 33.10 -20.65
C ALA A 29 -4.28 33.08 -19.57
N GLU A 30 -4.90 34.22 -19.27
CA GLU A 30 -6.05 34.34 -18.36
C GLU A 30 -7.24 33.51 -18.84
N ALA A 31 -7.61 33.61 -20.12
CA ALA A 31 -8.74 32.86 -20.65
C ALA A 31 -8.49 31.35 -20.62
N ILE A 32 -7.25 30.90 -20.85
CA ILE A 32 -6.87 29.48 -20.68
C ILE A 32 -6.97 29.08 -19.20
N PHE A 33 -6.44 29.90 -18.28
CA PHE A 33 -6.48 29.62 -16.85
C PHE A 33 -7.91 29.43 -16.35
N GLN A 34 -8.79 30.41 -16.62
CA GLN A 34 -10.19 30.37 -16.19
C GLN A 34 -10.94 29.18 -16.78
N LYS A 35 -10.68 28.85 -18.05
CA LYS A 35 -11.43 27.79 -18.75
C LYS A 35 -10.90 26.37 -18.47
N ARG A 36 -9.61 26.22 -18.15
CA ARG A 36 -8.96 24.89 -18.10
C ARG A 36 -8.25 24.58 -16.78
N ILE A 37 -7.66 25.56 -16.12
CA ILE A 37 -6.90 25.34 -14.87
C ILE A 37 -7.80 25.49 -13.65
N LEU A 38 -8.60 26.57 -13.59
CA LEU A 38 -9.50 26.82 -12.46
C LEU A 38 -10.53 25.69 -12.23
N PRO A 39 -11.07 25.01 -13.25
CA PRO A 39 -11.91 23.84 -13.03
C PRO A 39 -11.20 22.66 -12.34
N ILE A 40 -9.89 22.49 -12.55
CA ILE A 40 -9.09 21.46 -11.85
C ILE A 40 -9.02 21.82 -10.35
N PHE A 41 -8.76 23.09 -10.03
CA PHE A 41 -8.74 23.59 -8.66
C PHE A 41 -10.07 23.38 -7.92
N GLN A 42 -11.19 23.56 -8.62
CA GLN A 42 -12.54 23.45 -8.07
C GLN A 42 -13.08 22.01 -8.10
N SER A 43 -12.39 21.08 -8.76
CA SER A 43 -12.86 19.71 -8.94
C SER A 43 -12.89 18.96 -7.60
N PRO A 44 -14.01 18.29 -7.27
CA PRO A 44 -14.05 17.34 -6.17
C PRO A 44 -13.44 15.98 -6.56
N ASN A 45 -13.21 15.74 -7.86
CA ASN A 45 -12.65 14.48 -8.35
C ASN A 45 -11.14 14.44 -8.11
N PRO A 46 -10.58 13.24 -7.84
CA PRO A 46 -9.15 13.06 -7.70
C PRO A 46 -8.41 13.42 -9.00
N SER A 47 -7.21 13.98 -8.84
CA SER A 47 -6.31 14.31 -9.95
C SER A 47 -5.44 13.12 -10.38
N SER A 48 -4.68 13.27 -11.48
CA SER A 48 -3.69 12.25 -11.86
C SER A 48 -2.61 12.00 -10.80
N CYS A 49 -2.38 12.93 -9.87
CA CYS A 49 -1.46 12.75 -8.75
C CYS A 49 -1.85 11.57 -7.85
N THR A 50 -3.14 11.23 -7.78
CA THR A 50 -3.63 10.12 -6.95
C THR A 50 -3.27 8.74 -7.50
N GLU A 51 -2.74 8.67 -8.73
CA GLU A 51 -2.22 7.41 -9.28
C GLU A 51 -0.99 6.89 -8.55
N CYS A 52 -0.25 7.79 -7.89
CA CYS A 52 0.97 7.45 -7.16
C CYS A 52 0.85 7.75 -5.67
N HIS A 53 -0.02 8.70 -5.29
CA HIS A 53 -0.21 9.15 -3.90
C HIS A 53 -1.63 8.80 -3.44
N LEU A 54 -1.77 7.92 -2.45
CA LEU A 54 -3.09 7.57 -1.92
C LEU A 54 -3.71 8.72 -1.11
N SER A 55 -2.90 9.62 -0.58
CA SER A 55 -3.33 10.85 0.06
C SER A 55 -2.21 11.88 0.17
N GLY A 56 -2.59 13.11 0.49
CA GLY A 56 -1.67 14.20 0.83
C GLY A 56 -1.06 14.93 -0.36
N VAL A 57 -1.32 14.50 -1.60
CA VAL A 57 -0.87 15.19 -2.82
C VAL A 57 -1.99 15.20 -3.85
N GLU A 58 -2.45 16.40 -4.21
CA GLU A 58 -3.41 16.62 -5.30
C GLU A 58 -2.93 17.74 -6.23
N LEU A 59 -3.29 17.67 -7.52
CA LEU A 59 -2.91 18.70 -8.48
C LEU A 59 -3.48 20.07 -8.13
N LYS A 60 -4.66 20.13 -7.49
CA LYS A 60 -5.26 21.38 -7.03
C LYS A 60 -4.43 22.10 -5.97
N ASP A 61 -3.57 21.40 -5.23
CA ASP A 61 -2.67 22.02 -4.24
C ASP A 61 -1.61 22.89 -4.93
N TYR A 62 -1.44 22.71 -6.25
CA TYR A 62 -0.56 23.50 -7.11
C TYR A 62 -1.29 24.60 -7.89
N ILE A 63 -2.52 24.94 -7.49
CA ILE A 63 -3.33 25.96 -8.12
C ILE A 63 -3.85 26.93 -7.06
N LEU A 64 -3.68 28.23 -7.27
CA LEU A 64 -4.23 29.29 -6.44
C LEU A 64 -5.43 29.95 -7.14
N PRO A 65 -6.27 30.75 -6.45
CA PRO A 65 -7.49 31.30 -7.03
C PRO A 65 -7.32 32.18 -8.27
N THR A 66 -6.10 32.67 -8.56
CA THR A 66 -5.80 33.52 -9.72
C THR A 66 -4.59 33.03 -10.49
N GLN A 67 -4.50 33.35 -11.78
CA GLN A 67 -3.33 32.98 -12.59
C GLN A 67 -2.06 33.67 -12.10
N GLN A 68 -2.16 34.93 -11.62
CA GLN A 68 -1.00 35.70 -11.18
C GLN A 68 -0.38 35.05 -9.95
N ALA A 69 -1.22 34.66 -8.97
CA ALA A 69 -0.75 33.97 -7.78
C ALA A 69 -0.19 32.59 -8.15
N THR A 70 -0.92 31.81 -8.96
CA THR A 70 -0.49 30.46 -9.33
C THR A 70 0.85 30.47 -10.07
N PHE A 71 0.98 31.29 -11.13
CA PHE A 71 2.19 31.34 -11.95
C PHE A 71 3.39 31.84 -11.13
N ALA A 72 3.22 32.91 -10.35
CA ALA A 72 4.28 33.45 -9.50
C ALA A 72 4.77 32.42 -8.47
N SER A 73 3.84 31.70 -7.84
CA SER A 73 4.15 30.65 -6.88
C SER A 73 4.84 29.44 -7.50
N LEU A 74 4.36 28.95 -8.65
CA LEU A 74 5.00 27.83 -9.36
C LEU A 74 6.41 28.20 -9.84
N LEU A 75 6.61 29.44 -10.30
CA LEU A 75 7.92 29.95 -10.69
C LEU A 75 8.87 30.03 -9.48
N LYS A 76 8.42 30.62 -8.37
CA LYS A 76 9.21 30.71 -7.13
C LYS A 76 9.56 29.34 -6.56
N ALA A 77 8.67 28.36 -6.69
CA ALA A 77 8.90 26.98 -6.28
C ALA A 77 9.80 26.19 -7.25
N GLY A 78 10.24 26.77 -8.37
CA GLY A 78 11.02 26.08 -9.40
C GLY A 78 10.25 24.97 -10.13
N LEU A 79 8.92 25.06 -10.15
CA LEU A 79 8.04 24.09 -10.81
C LEU A 79 7.72 24.47 -12.26
N VAL A 80 7.85 25.75 -12.59
CA VAL A 80 7.74 26.29 -13.95
C VAL A 80 9.11 26.77 -14.42
N ASP A 81 9.51 26.34 -15.61
CA ASP A 81 10.68 26.87 -16.33
C ASP A 81 10.18 27.91 -17.33
N ARG A 82 10.55 29.18 -17.12
CA ARG A 82 10.13 30.26 -18.01
C ARG A 82 10.82 30.20 -19.38
N GLU A 83 12.08 29.78 -19.43
CA GLU A 83 12.86 29.73 -20.66
C GLU A 83 12.42 28.55 -21.52
N ASN A 84 12.08 27.44 -20.87
CA ASN A 84 11.58 26.23 -21.52
C ASN A 84 10.22 25.80 -20.92
N PRO A 85 9.12 26.53 -21.20
CA PRO A 85 7.82 26.30 -20.55
C PRO A 85 7.31 24.86 -20.66
N LYS A 86 7.55 24.19 -21.79
CA LYS A 86 7.17 22.77 -22.01
C LYS A 86 8.00 21.76 -21.21
N ALA A 87 9.17 22.16 -20.72
CA ALA A 87 10.06 21.36 -19.88
C ALA A 87 9.86 21.63 -18.38
N SER A 88 8.84 22.43 -18.01
CA SER A 88 8.50 22.69 -16.62
C SER A 88 8.31 21.42 -15.81
N LYS A 89 8.85 21.38 -14.59
CA LYS A 89 8.80 20.22 -13.70
C LYS A 89 7.37 19.79 -13.35
N ILE A 90 6.43 20.72 -13.22
CA ILE A 90 5.01 20.37 -12.99
C ILE A 90 4.40 19.60 -14.18
N ILE A 91 4.79 19.93 -15.41
CA ILE A 91 4.37 19.19 -16.62
C ILE A 91 4.99 17.79 -16.62
N GLU A 92 6.27 17.67 -16.25
CA GLU A 92 6.92 16.37 -16.08
C GLU A 92 6.19 15.51 -15.05
N PHE A 93 5.81 16.09 -13.91
CA PHE A 93 5.09 15.40 -12.84
C PHE A 93 3.71 14.92 -13.28
N ILE A 94 2.90 15.79 -13.91
CA ILE A 94 1.58 15.42 -14.43
C ILE A 94 1.71 14.31 -15.49
N ARG A 95 2.78 14.29 -16.27
CA ARG A 95 2.99 13.26 -17.30
C ARG A 95 3.27 11.87 -16.73
N ARG A 96 3.75 11.77 -15.49
CA ARG A 96 4.06 10.48 -14.85
C ARG A 96 2.79 9.63 -14.71
N SER A 97 2.95 8.34 -14.87
CA SER A 97 1.87 7.36 -14.76
C SER A 97 2.31 6.17 -13.94
N SER A 98 1.34 5.47 -13.37
CA SER A 98 1.58 4.08 -12.94
C SER A 98 1.81 3.17 -14.16
N ASP A 99 2.30 1.96 -13.91
CA ASP A 99 2.51 0.94 -14.96
C ASP A 99 1.18 0.42 -15.54
N THR A 100 0.10 0.49 -14.76
CA THR A 100 -1.23 -0.02 -15.12
C THR A 100 -2.33 1.01 -14.81
N PRO A 101 -2.35 2.17 -15.49
CA PRO A 101 -3.33 3.21 -15.21
C PRO A 101 -4.71 2.80 -15.75
N SER A 102 -5.78 3.17 -15.03
CA SER A 102 -7.14 2.99 -15.55
C SER A 102 -7.41 3.92 -16.73
N LEU A 103 -8.37 3.57 -17.59
CA LEU A 103 -8.75 4.43 -18.73
C LEU A 103 -9.23 5.82 -18.27
N ILE A 104 -9.91 5.89 -17.12
CA ILE A 104 -10.38 7.14 -16.53
C ILE A 104 -9.17 7.99 -16.09
N GLN A 105 -8.22 7.38 -15.38
CA GLN A 105 -7.02 8.08 -14.90
C GLN A 105 -6.15 8.57 -16.06
N LYS A 106 -5.97 7.75 -17.10
CA LYS A 106 -5.29 8.15 -18.33
C LYS A 106 -5.95 9.39 -18.96
N ARG A 107 -7.27 9.40 -19.08
CA ARG A 107 -8.02 10.53 -19.65
C ARG A 107 -7.89 11.80 -18.79
N ILE A 108 -8.00 11.68 -17.46
CA ILE A 108 -7.82 12.80 -16.54
C ILE A 108 -6.43 13.40 -16.72
N ARG A 109 -5.39 12.56 -16.70
CA ARG A 109 -4.00 12.99 -16.91
C ARG A 109 -3.79 13.70 -18.24
N GLU A 110 -4.31 13.16 -19.33
CA GLU A 110 -4.23 13.79 -20.65
C GLU A 110 -4.88 15.18 -20.67
N GLN A 111 -6.02 15.34 -19.99
CA GLN A 111 -6.72 16.63 -19.87
C GLN A 111 -5.93 17.63 -19.02
N GLU A 112 -5.44 17.19 -17.86
CA GLU A 112 -4.61 18.00 -16.97
C GLU A 112 -3.31 18.44 -17.66
N LEU A 113 -2.64 17.51 -18.34
CA LEU A 113 -1.41 17.78 -19.09
C LEU A 113 -1.67 18.83 -20.18
N ALA A 114 -2.69 18.62 -21.01
CA ALA A 114 -3.03 19.56 -22.08
C ALA A 114 -3.43 20.95 -21.55
N ALA A 115 -4.09 21.01 -20.38
CA ALA A 115 -4.45 22.26 -19.73
C ALA A 115 -3.20 23.02 -19.25
N PHE A 116 -2.33 22.36 -18.49
CA PHE A 116 -1.12 22.95 -17.93
C PHE A 116 -0.10 23.31 -19.01
N GLU A 117 0.13 22.46 -20.01
CA GLU A 117 1.04 22.77 -21.12
C GLU A 117 0.59 24.02 -21.89
N ALA A 118 -0.69 24.12 -22.25
CA ALA A 118 -1.21 25.27 -22.97
C ALA A 118 -1.13 26.55 -22.12
N TRP A 119 -1.51 26.48 -20.84
CA TRP A 119 -1.51 27.62 -19.95
C TRP A 119 -0.09 28.12 -19.64
N ILE A 120 0.84 27.24 -19.28
CA ILE A 120 2.22 27.63 -18.92
C ILE A 120 2.93 28.26 -20.11
N VAL A 121 2.73 27.73 -21.33
CA VAL A 121 3.31 28.33 -22.55
C VAL A 121 2.78 29.74 -22.78
N ALA A 122 1.46 29.95 -22.68
CA ALA A 122 0.87 31.28 -22.83
C ALA A 122 1.32 32.24 -21.71
N ALA A 123 1.34 31.77 -20.46
CA ALA A 123 1.70 32.57 -19.29
C ALA A 123 3.18 32.97 -19.28
N ALA A 124 4.09 32.10 -19.73
CA ALA A 124 5.51 32.41 -19.85
C ALA A 124 5.80 33.51 -20.91
N GLY A 125 4.91 33.66 -21.89
CA GLY A 125 4.94 34.73 -22.89
C GLY A 125 4.30 36.05 -22.44
N ASP A 126 3.59 36.08 -21.31
CA ASP A 126 2.91 37.27 -20.79
C ASP A 126 3.86 38.11 -19.91
N PRO A 127 4.27 39.32 -20.36
CA PRO A 127 5.19 40.16 -19.60
C PRO A 127 4.67 40.54 -18.21
N ALA A 128 3.36 40.67 -18.03
CA ALA A 128 2.77 41.07 -16.76
C ALA A 128 2.89 39.99 -15.68
N LEU A 129 2.78 38.70 -16.07
CA LEU A 129 2.96 37.55 -15.18
C LEU A 129 4.42 37.30 -14.85
N VAL A 130 5.28 37.47 -15.86
CA VAL A 130 6.72 37.30 -15.72
C VAL A 130 7.34 38.27 -14.72
N SER A 131 6.81 39.49 -14.62
CA SER A 131 7.33 40.50 -13.68
C SER A 131 6.78 40.38 -12.26
N THR A 132 5.87 39.43 -11.96
CA THR A 132 5.16 39.36 -10.67
C THR A 132 5.71 38.31 -9.69
N THR A 133 6.99 38.34 -9.34
CA THR A 133 7.54 37.42 -8.31
C THR A 133 7.06 37.75 -6.89
N ASP A 134 6.68 39.00 -6.63
CA ASP A 134 6.33 39.49 -5.28
C ASP A 134 4.99 38.96 -4.76
N LYS A 135 4.15 38.39 -5.64
CA LYS A 135 2.84 37.83 -5.29
C LYS A 135 2.88 36.34 -4.95
N ALA A 136 4.08 35.74 -4.93
CA ALA A 136 4.23 34.30 -4.73
C ALA A 136 3.94 33.90 -3.28
N GLN A 137 2.95 33.01 -3.13
CA GLN A 137 2.55 32.34 -1.89
C GLN A 137 3.10 30.91 -1.85
N PRO A 138 3.19 30.26 -0.67
CA PRO A 138 3.45 28.83 -0.58
C PRO A 138 2.47 28.04 -1.45
N ILE A 139 2.97 27.02 -2.16
CA ILE A 139 2.19 26.22 -3.11
C ILE A 139 2.59 24.75 -3.02
N GLY A 140 1.67 23.86 -3.37
CA GLY A 140 1.81 22.42 -3.21
C GLY A 140 1.34 21.92 -1.84
N PRO A 141 1.50 20.62 -1.57
CA PRO A 141 1.16 20.00 -0.30
C PRO A 141 1.81 20.72 0.88
N GLN A 142 1.04 20.97 1.94
CA GLN A 142 1.50 21.62 3.17
C GLN A 142 1.87 20.59 4.27
N ILE A 143 2.15 19.35 3.87
CA ILE A 143 2.55 18.25 4.76
C ILE A 143 4.02 17.88 4.51
N PRO A 144 4.73 17.29 5.50
CA PRO A 144 6.12 16.90 5.33
C PRO A 144 6.34 15.86 4.22
N ASP A 145 7.50 15.93 3.57
CA ASP A 145 7.91 15.00 2.50
C ASP A 145 7.91 13.54 2.98
N GLU A 146 8.22 13.27 4.25
CA GLU A 146 8.15 11.93 4.82
C GLU A 146 6.73 11.40 4.86
N VAL A 147 5.73 12.26 5.13
CA VAL A 147 4.32 11.89 5.09
C VAL A 147 3.90 11.61 3.66
N ILE A 148 4.25 12.49 2.72
CA ILE A 148 4.01 12.28 1.29
C ILE A 148 4.61 10.96 0.82
N ARG A 149 5.84 10.64 1.28
CA ARG A 149 6.52 9.39 0.91
C ARG A 149 5.80 8.17 1.49
N HIS A 150 5.37 8.24 2.75
CA HIS A 150 4.65 7.15 3.43
C HIS A 150 3.31 6.82 2.74
N THR A 151 2.60 7.83 2.23
CA THR A 151 1.30 7.67 1.58
C THR A 151 1.40 7.27 0.10
N ARG A 152 2.61 7.09 -0.45
CA ARG A 152 2.77 6.62 -1.83
C ARG A 152 2.38 5.16 -2.00
N GLN A 153 1.86 4.84 -3.17
CA GLN A 153 1.36 3.49 -3.48
C GLN A 153 2.44 2.41 -3.39
N ASP A 154 3.70 2.71 -3.74
CA ASP A 154 4.82 1.77 -3.60
C ASP A 154 5.13 1.44 -2.13
N HIS A 155 5.07 2.43 -1.25
CA HIS A 155 5.23 2.23 0.19
C HIS A 155 4.06 1.44 0.80
N VAL A 156 2.83 1.74 0.41
CA VAL A 156 1.65 0.98 0.83
C VAL A 156 1.73 -0.46 0.34
N MET A 157 2.18 -0.68 -0.89
CA MET A 157 2.36 -2.02 -1.44
C MET A 157 3.45 -2.80 -0.69
N ALA A 158 4.58 -2.15 -0.37
CA ALA A 158 5.61 -2.77 0.45
C ALA A 158 5.08 -3.19 1.83
N SER A 159 4.28 -2.33 2.48
CA SER A 159 3.62 -2.63 3.76
C SER A 159 2.62 -3.80 3.64
N PHE A 160 1.81 -3.84 2.58
CA PHE A 160 0.90 -4.95 2.31
C PHE A 160 1.66 -6.27 2.12
N VAL A 161 2.75 -6.23 1.35
CA VAL A 161 3.56 -7.41 1.11
C VAL A 161 4.16 -7.94 2.41
N GLU A 162 4.72 -7.05 3.23
CA GLU A 162 5.38 -7.41 4.48
C GLU A 162 4.41 -7.98 5.52
N ASN A 163 3.22 -7.38 5.66
CA ASN A 163 2.30 -7.67 6.75
C ASN A 163 1.16 -8.64 6.39
N VAL A 164 0.73 -8.71 5.13
CA VAL A 164 -0.41 -9.54 4.74
C VAL A 164 0.03 -10.64 3.77
N TRP A 165 0.77 -10.26 2.73
CA TRP A 165 1.13 -11.20 1.65
C TRP A 165 2.05 -12.33 2.12
N THR A 166 2.94 -12.08 3.09
CA THR A 166 3.79 -13.11 3.70
C THR A 166 2.99 -14.27 4.31
N GLU A 167 1.74 -14.05 4.68
CA GLU A 167 0.85 -15.04 5.28
C GLU A 167 -0.18 -15.62 4.29
N VAL A 168 -0.11 -15.22 3.01
CA VAL A 168 -1.12 -15.56 1.99
C VAL A 168 -1.31 -17.07 1.81
N GLY A 169 -0.27 -17.86 2.07
CA GLY A 169 -0.32 -19.32 1.99
C GLY A 169 -1.41 -19.97 2.85
N ARG A 170 -1.78 -19.33 3.98
CA ARG A 170 -2.86 -19.79 4.89
C ARG A 170 -4.25 -19.67 4.28
N CYS A 171 -4.41 -18.75 3.34
CA CYS A 171 -5.68 -18.32 2.78
C CYS A 171 -5.85 -18.79 1.31
N ALA A 172 -4.74 -18.84 0.56
CA ALA A 172 -4.72 -19.10 -0.88
C ALA A 172 -5.39 -20.41 -1.31
N ALA A 173 -5.32 -21.46 -0.49
CA ALA A 173 -5.97 -22.73 -0.82
C ALA A 173 -7.50 -22.60 -0.95
N CYS A 174 -8.12 -21.68 -0.19
CA CYS A 174 -9.57 -21.46 -0.21
C CYS A 174 -10.00 -20.21 -0.98
N HIS A 175 -9.09 -19.25 -1.17
CA HIS A 175 -9.42 -17.92 -1.69
C HIS A 175 -8.75 -17.56 -3.01
N SER A 176 -7.93 -18.45 -3.58
CA SER A 176 -7.39 -18.27 -4.92
C SER A 176 -8.24 -19.01 -5.95
N PRO A 177 -8.66 -18.36 -7.07
CA PRO A 177 -9.39 -19.01 -8.16
C PRO A 177 -8.63 -20.20 -8.75
N ASP A 178 -7.30 -20.22 -8.61
CA ASP A 178 -6.43 -21.32 -9.08
C ASP A 178 -6.58 -22.58 -8.22
N ARG A 179 -7.04 -22.46 -6.97
CA ARG A 179 -7.02 -23.54 -5.97
C ARG A 179 -8.37 -23.85 -5.32
N ASN A 180 -9.36 -22.99 -5.50
CA ASN A 180 -10.57 -22.99 -4.67
C ASN A 180 -11.84 -23.49 -5.37
N GLN A 181 -11.73 -24.32 -6.42
CA GLN A 181 -12.88 -24.70 -7.25
C GLN A 181 -14.04 -25.28 -6.43
N LYS A 182 -13.73 -26.08 -5.39
CA LYS A 182 -14.73 -26.58 -4.45
C LYS A 182 -15.42 -25.45 -3.66
N GLN A 183 -14.66 -24.46 -3.17
CA GLN A 183 -15.22 -23.38 -2.36
C GLN A 183 -16.08 -22.45 -3.21
N VAL A 184 -15.74 -22.27 -4.49
CA VAL A 184 -16.57 -21.53 -5.44
C VAL A 184 -17.88 -22.26 -5.75
N GLN A 185 -17.87 -23.60 -5.82
CA GLN A 185 -19.11 -24.38 -5.98
C GLN A 185 -20.04 -24.23 -4.78
N GLU A 186 -19.50 -24.23 -3.56
CA GLU A 186 -20.28 -24.16 -2.32
C GLU A 186 -20.73 -22.74 -1.97
N HIS A 187 -19.88 -21.75 -2.23
CA HIS A 187 -20.06 -20.40 -1.72
C HIS A 187 -20.11 -19.31 -2.80
N GLY A 188 -19.85 -19.62 -4.06
CA GLY A 188 -19.83 -18.65 -5.16
C GLY A 188 -18.48 -17.95 -5.36
N LYS A 189 -18.37 -17.14 -6.42
CA LYS A 189 -17.09 -16.54 -6.85
C LYS A 189 -16.51 -15.52 -5.87
N GLN A 190 -17.32 -14.94 -4.99
CA GLN A 190 -16.90 -13.92 -4.02
C GLN A 190 -15.88 -14.44 -2.99
N VAL A 191 -15.72 -15.77 -2.85
CA VAL A 191 -14.62 -16.31 -2.04
C VAL A 191 -13.26 -16.18 -2.73
N SER A 192 -13.21 -15.84 -4.02
CA SER A 192 -11.99 -15.75 -4.82
C SER A 192 -11.47 -14.32 -4.86
N TRP A 193 -10.57 -13.99 -3.93
CA TRP A 193 -10.01 -12.64 -3.82
C TRP A 193 -8.47 -12.61 -3.77
N ILE A 194 -7.81 -13.77 -3.80
CA ILE A 194 -6.35 -13.90 -3.85
C ILE A 194 -5.90 -14.18 -5.28
N HIS A 195 -5.20 -13.24 -5.89
CA HIS A 195 -4.57 -13.40 -7.21
C HIS A 195 -3.12 -13.82 -7.01
N LEU A 196 -2.81 -15.09 -7.27
CA LEU A 196 -1.46 -15.61 -7.00
C LEU A 196 -0.42 -14.88 -7.85
N ASN A 197 0.69 -14.52 -7.20
CA ASN A 197 1.79 -13.72 -7.78
C ASN A 197 1.44 -12.27 -8.10
N ASP A 198 0.25 -11.80 -7.74
CA ASP A 198 -0.16 -10.41 -7.91
C ASP A 198 -0.69 -9.81 -6.58
N PRO A 199 0.22 -9.34 -5.70
CA PRO A 199 -0.19 -8.70 -4.46
C PRO A 199 -0.97 -7.41 -4.70
N ALA A 200 -0.73 -6.71 -5.81
CA ALA A 200 -1.41 -5.45 -6.11
C ALA A 200 -2.88 -5.67 -6.47
N GLU A 201 -3.16 -6.62 -7.36
CA GLU A 201 -4.53 -6.98 -7.72
C GLU A 201 -5.26 -7.64 -6.54
N THR A 202 -4.55 -8.39 -5.68
CA THR A 202 -5.11 -8.92 -4.43
C THR A 202 -5.55 -7.79 -3.48
N LEU A 203 -4.68 -6.81 -3.20
CA LEU A 203 -5.04 -5.68 -2.35
C LEU A 203 -6.23 -4.90 -2.92
N LYS A 204 -6.20 -4.62 -4.23
CA LYS A 204 -7.29 -3.94 -4.92
C LYS A 204 -8.61 -4.71 -4.76
N THR A 205 -8.60 -6.02 -5.03
CA THR A 205 -9.78 -6.89 -4.88
C THR A 205 -10.29 -6.91 -3.45
N MET A 206 -9.41 -6.96 -2.45
CA MET A 206 -9.80 -6.91 -1.04
C MET A 206 -10.53 -5.62 -0.67
N VAL A 207 -10.03 -4.48 -1.16
CA VAL A 207 -10.64 -3.17 -0.89
C VAL A 207 -11.98 -3.05 -1.63
N ASP A 208 -12.02 -3.39 -2.92
CA ASP A 208 -13.23 -3.31 -3.75
C ASP A 208 -14.36 -4.22 -3.23
N ALA A 209 -14.01 -5.39 -2.70
CA ALA A 209 -14.96 -6.34 -2.13
C ALA A 209 -15.34 -6.05 -0.66
N GLY A 210 -14.80 -4.99 -0.04
CA GLY A 210 -15.05 -4.66 1.36
C GLY A 210 -14.45 -5.66 2.37
N ILE A 211 -13.49 -6.48 1.94
CA ILE A 211 -12.74 -7.40 2.82
C ILE A 211 -11.86 -6.59 3.77
N ILE A 212 -11.29 -5.49 3.27
CA ILE A 212 -10.66 -4.43 4.07
C ILE A 212 -11.63 -3.26 4.11
N GLN A 213 -11.94 -2.77 5.31
CA GLN A 213 -12.88 -1.67 5.53
C GLN A 213 -12.17 -0.47 6.18
N PRO A 214 -11.62 0.48 5.41
CA PRO A 214 -10.83 1.59 5.96
C PRO A 214 -11.55 2.44 7.01
N LYS A 215 -12.88 2.62 6.87
CA LYS A 215 -13.67 3.43 7.81
C LYS A 215 -13.94 2.75 9.15
N THR A 216 -13.83 1.43 9.18
CA THR A 216 -14.05 0.58 10.37
C THR A 216 -13.06 -0.58 10.32
N PRO A 217 -11.76 -0.30 10.47
CA PRO A 217 -10.69 -1.25 10.18
C PRO A 217 -10.83 -2.55 10.98
N GLU A 218 -11.30 -2.46 12.23
CA GLU A 218 -11.57 -3.59 13.11
C GLU A 218 -12.65 -4.56 12.62
N LYS A 219 -13.56 -4.09 11.74
CA LYS A 219 -14.62 -4.89 11.12
C LYS A 219 -14.22 -5.49 9.79
N SER A 220 -12.98 -5.30 9.35
CA SER A 220 -12.47 -5.91 8.12
C SER A 220 -12.64 -7.43 8.20
N MET A 221 -13.27 -8.04 7.18
CA MET A 221 -13.45 -9.49 7.11
C MET A 221 -12.12 -10.24 7.13
N LEU A 222 -11.03 -9.58 6.70
CA LEU A 222 -9.65 -10.07 6.80
C LEU A 222 -9.23 -10.33 8.25
N LEU A 223 -9.89 -9.72 9.23
CA LEU A 223 -9.67 -9.91 10.68
C LEU A 223 -10.76 -10.76 11.32
N THR A 224 -12.05 -10.43 11.08
CA THR A 224 -13.17 -11.00 11.84
C THR A 224 -13.40 -12.47 11.50
N LYS A 225 -13.31 -12.86 10.22
CA LYS A 225 -13.49 -14.25 9.84
C LYS A 225 -12.36 -15.15 10.33
N PRO A 226 -11.06 -14.86 10.08
CA PRO A 226 -10.02 -15.82 10.44
C PRO A 226 -9.80 -15.92 11.96
N THR A 227 -10.32 -14.98 12.75
CA THR A 227 -10.40 -15.05 14.22
C THR A 227 -11.69 -15.67 14.76
N LEU A 228 -12.63 -16.05 13.89
CA LEU A 228 -13.97 -16.57 14.21
C LEU A 228 -14.87 -15.61 15.01
N GLN A 229 -14.66 -14.30 14.88
CA GLN A 229 -15.66 -13.30 15.29
C GLN A 229 -16.88 -13.32 14.36
N GLU A 230 -16.67 -13.77 13.12
CA GLU A 230 -17.69 -14.12 12.13
C GLU A 230 -17.45 -15.54 11.58
N GLU A 231 -18.49 -16.15 11.02
CA GLU A 231 -18.37 -17.48 10.41
C GLU A 231 -17.44 -17.46 9.18
N HIS A 232 -16.36 -18.26 9.24
CA HIS A 232 -15.38 -18.38 8.16
C HIS A 232 -15.61 -19.61 7.27
N GLY A 233 -16.24 -20.68 7.76
CA GLY A 233 -16.35 -22.00 7.11
C GLY A 233 -15.02 -22.78 7.03
N GLY A 234 -13.89 -22.10 6.81
CA GLY A 234 -12.54 -22.66 6.83
C GLY A 234 -11.87 -22.80 8.20
N GLY A 235 -12.60 -22.54 9.28
CA GLY A 235 -12.11 -22.57 10.68
C GLY A 235 -11.18 -21.40 11.04
N GLN A 236 -10.75 -21.35 12.31
CA GLN A 236 -9.84 -20.33 12.82
C GLN A 236 -8.46 -20.43 12.15
N LYS A 237 -7.95 -19.30 11.65
CA LYS A 237 -6.61 -19.20 11.04
C LYS A 237 -5.62 -18.43 11.88
N MET A 238 -6.12 -17.53 12.72
CA MET A 238 -5.35 -16.70 13.65
C MET A 238 -6.20 -16.38 14.88
N VAL A 239 -5.57 -15.85 15.91
CA VAL A 239 -6.18 -15.49 17.18
C VAL A 239 -5.84 -14.04 17.50
N VAL A 240 -6.78 -13.33 18.11
CA VAL A 240 -6.52 -11.94 18.53
C VAL A 240 -5.24 -11.89 19.38
N GLY A 241 -4.30 -11.05 18.96
CA GLY A 241 -3.03 -10.87 19.65
C GLY A 241 -1.91 -11.84 19.24
N ASP A 242 -2.18 -12.83 18.40
CA ASP A 242 -1.08 -13.55 17.73
C ASP A 242 -0.38 -12.67 16.70
N ARG A 243 0.81 -13.10 16.26
CA ARG A 243 1.66 -12.35 15.34
C ARG A 243 0.97 -12.04 14.02
N THR A 244 0.23 -13.00 13.45
CA THR A 244 -0.46 -12.81 12.17
C THR A 244 -1.57 -11.76 12.31
N TYR A 245 -2.35 -11.81 13.39
CA TYR A 245 -3.36 -10.80 13.70
C TYR A 245 -2.72 -9.42 13.85
N LYS A 246 -1.64 -9.29 14.63
CA LYS A 246 -0.89 -8.04 14.80
C LYS A 246 -0.39 -7.49 13.47
N GLN A 247 0.17 -8.35 12.60
CA GLN A 247 0.61 -7.95 11.27
C GLN A 247 -0.54 -7.41 10.42
N PHE A 248 -1.67 -8.12 10.37
CA PHE A 248 -2.83 -7.68 9.59
C PHE A 248 -3.37 -6.34 10.13
N ARG A 249 -3.43 -6.18 11.46
CA ARG A 249 -3.79 -4.91 12.10
C ARG A 249 -2.86 -3.78 11.72
N ARG A 250 -1.54 -3.99 11.73
CA ARG A 250 -0.55 -2.98 11.31
C ARG A 250 -0.84 -2.45 9.92
N PHE A 251 -1.08 -3.34 8.95
CA PHE A 251 -1.41 -2.89 7.59
C PHE A 251 -2.78 -2.22 7.51
N ILE A 252 -3.83 -2.84 8.03
CA ILE A 252 -5.21 -2.35 7.89
C ILE A 252 -5.37 -0.98 8.58
N ASP A 253 -4.84 -0.83 9.79
CA ASP A 253 -4.94 0.41 10.56
C ASP A 253 -4.10 1.55 9.92
N ASP A 254 -2.93 1.23 9.36
CA ASP A 254 -2.10 2.19 8.61
C ASP A 254 -2.77 2.59 7.28
N TYR A 255 -3.21 1.61 6.48
CA TYR A 255 -3.93 1.83 5.24
C TYR A 255 -5.18 2.71 5.44
N ALA A 256 -5.95 2.44 6.49
CA ALA A 256 -7.11 3.25 6.88
C ALA A 256 -6.73 4.72 7.10
N LYS A 257 -5.68 4.98 7.88
CA LYS A 257 -5.18 6.33 8.13
C LYS A 257 -4.66 7.02 6.87
N ILE A 258 -4.00 6.27 5.98
CA ILE A 258 -3.53 6.79 4.69
C ILE A 258 -4.72 7.26 3.86
N VAL A 259 -5.72 6.40 3.59
CA VAL A 259 -6.84 6.76 2.71
C VAL A 259 -7.78 7.80 3.31
N GLU A 260 -7.83 7.92 4.63
CA GLU A 260 -8.55 8.99 5.33
C GLU A 260 -7.74 10.29 5.47
N GLY A 261 -6.49 10.34 5.00
CA GLY A 261 -5.64 11.53 5.09
C GLY A 261 -5.30 11.94 6.53
N LYS A 262 -5.20 10.97 7.46
CA LYS A 262 -5.01 11.24 8.89
C LYS A 262 -3.58 11.61 9.29
N TYR A 263 -2.59 11.37 8.43
CA TYR A 263 -1.21 11.77 8.68
C TYR A 263 -0.99 13.23 8.26
N GLN A 264 -0.62 14.08 9.21
CA GLN A 264 -0.38 15.51 8.98
C GLN A 264 1.06 15.92 9.30
N SER A 265 1.75 15.13 10.11
CA SER A 265 3.10 15.36 10.59
C SER A 265 3.91 14.06 10.67
N THR A 266 5.22 14.17 10.80
CA THR A 266 6.10 13.00 10.92
C THR A 266 5.90 12.24 12.23
N GLN A 267 5.37 12.90 13.26
CA GLN A 267 5.04 12.29 14.55
C GLN A 267 3.79 11.40 14.47
N ASP A 268 2.92 11.64 13.49
CA ASP A 268 1.72 10.83 13.28
C ASP A 268 2.06 9.46 12.67
N LEU A 269 3.19 9.38 11.93
CA LEU A 269 3.59 8.18 11.20
C LEU A 269 3.77 6.96 12.12
N PRO A 270 3.40 5.76 11.66
CA PRO A 270 3.62 4.55 12.44
C PRO A 270 5.12 4.34 12.65
N LYS A 271 5.49 3.89 13.86
CA LYS A 271 6.86 3.47 14.12
C LYS A 271 7.18 2.25 13.27
N ALA A 272 8.29 2.30 12.54
CA ALA A 272 8.79 1.15 11.81
C ALA A 272 9.08 -0.01 12.79
N ASP A 273 8.68 -1.22 12.43
CA ASP A 273 9.09 -2.41 13.17
C ASP A 273 10.59 -2.65 12.96
N ASN A 274 11.32 -2.83 14.05
CA ASN A 274 12.74 -3.18 14.00
C ASN A 274 12.95 -4.65 13.61
N GLU A 275 11.92 -5.48 13.61
CA GLU A 275 11.97 -6.86 13.15
C GLU A 275 11.40 -7.00 11.72
N VAL A 276 12.04 -7.82 10.90
CA VAL A 276 11.48 -8.37 9.66
C VAL A 276 11.19 -9.84 9.85
N SER A 277 10.14 -10.34 9.20
CA SER A 277 9.77 -11.74 9.35
C SER A 277 9.24 -12.37 8.07
N ILE A 278 9.52 -13.67 7.90
CA ILE A 278 9.13 -14.45 6.72
C ILE A 278 8.57 -15.79 7.20
N THR A 279 7.33 -16.10 6.82
CA THR A 279 6.70 -17.39 7.09
C THR A 279 7.40 -18.51 6.30
N THR A 280 7.60 -19.66 6.92
CA THR A 280 8.29 -20.81 6.30
C THR A 280 7.45 -22.08 6.36
N GLU A 281 7.89 -23.07 5.59
CA GLU A 281 7.41 -24.46 5.68
C GLU A 281 8.13 -25.27 6.77
N ILE A 282 8.85 -24.63 7.69
CA ILE A 282 9.49 -25.30 8.82
C ILE A 282 8.44 -25.48 9.90
N TRP A 283 8.08 -26.73 10.22
CA TRP A 283 7.09 -27.04 11.25
C TRP A 283 7.76 -27.41 12.57
N PHE A 284 7.22 -26.87 13.66
CA PHE A 284 7.67 -27.08 15.03
C PHE A 284 6.54 -27.62 15.90
N LYS A 285 6.86 -28.56 16.77
CA LYS A 285 5.92 -29.23 17.67
C LYS A 285 6.46 -29.27 19.09
N ILE A 286 5.61 -28.91 20.05
CA ILE A 286 5.89 -29.05 21.48
C ILE A 286 4.93 -30.08 22.05
N GLU A 287 5.48 -31.13 22.65
CA GLU A 287 4.73 -32.24 23.23
C GLU A 287 4.65 -32.11 24.76
N GLY A 288 3.51 -32.49 25.35
CA GLY A 288 3.34 -32.49 26.80
C GLY A 288 3.15 -31.11 27.42
N VAL A 289 2.51 -30.18 26.72
CA VAL A 289 2.18 -28.87 27.31
C VAL A 289 1.22 -29.08 28.50
N PRO A 290 1.46 -28.46 29.66
CA PRO A 290 0.59 -28.59 30.82
C PRO A 290 -0.87 -28.22 30.52
N ALA A 291 -1.82 -29.01 31.04
CA ALA A 291 -3.26 -28.79 30.82
C ALA A 291 -3.77 -27.43 31.30
N LYS A 292 -3.09 -26.81 32.28
CA LYS A 292 -3.38 -25.44 32.73
C LYS A 292 -3.21 -24.38 31.63
N PHE A 293 -2.51 -24.71 30.54
CA PHE A 293 -2.31 -23.84 29.38
C PHE A 293 -3.20 -24.20 28.19
N ASP A 294 -4.14 -25.14 28.32
CA ASP A 294 -5.10 -25.44 27.24
C ASP A 294 -5.85 -24.17 26.81
N LYS A 295 -5.99 -23.99 25.49
CA LYS A 295 -6.60 -22.81 24.84
C LYS A 295 -5.92 -21.48 25.17
N LYS A 296 -4.73 -21.47 25.77
CA LYS A 296 -3.92 -20.26 25.91
C LYS A 296 -3.02 -20.06 24.70
N LEU A 297 -2.77 -18.80 24.36
CA LEU A 297 -1.80 -18.44 23.33
C LEU A 297 -0.40 -18.72 23.87
N LEU A 298 0.33 -19.62 23.22
CA LEU A 298 1.71 -19.95 23.51
C LEU A 298 2.57 -19.45 22.36
N GLN A 299 3.59 -18.66 22.70
CA GLN A 299 4.64 -18.20 21.81
C GLN A 299 5.94 -18.97 22.09
N VAL A 300 6.64 -19.33 21.03
CA VAL A 300 7.99 -19.89 21.08
C VAL A 300 8.94 -18.99 20.30
N ASP A 301 10.01 -18.55 20.98
CA ASP A 301 11.10 -17.81 20.37
C ASP A 301 12.35 -18.69 20.32
N LEU A 302 12.97 -18.76 19.14
CA LEU A 302 14.14 -19.59 18.89
C LEU A 302 15.41 -18.76 18.81
N TYR A 303 16.43 -19.17 19.55
CA TYR A 303 17.76 -18.58 19.57
C TYR A 303 18.76 -19.63 19.09
N ARG A 304 19.73 -19.21 18.27
CA ARG A 304 20.71 -20.12 17.67
C ARG A 304 22.01 -20.10 18.46
N GLU A 305 22.66 -21.25 18.66
CA GLU A 305 24.02 -21.29 19.17
C GLU A 305 25.01 -20.78 18.11
N THR A 306 25.91 -19.90 18.53
CA THR A 306 27.00 -19.32 17.73
C THR A 306 28.32 -19.53 18.47
N ASP A 307 29.45 -19.19 17.84
CA ASP A 307 30.75 -19.25 18.49
C ASP A 307 30.83 -18.34 19.73
N ALA A 308 29.96 -17.34 19.84
CA ALA A 308 29.83 -16.43 20.97
C ALA A 308 28.74 -16.87 22.00
N GLY A 309 28.21 -18.09 21.89
CA GLY A 309 27.08 -18.58 22.66
C GLY A 309 25.73 -18.35 21.96
N TRP A 310 24.64 -18.32 22.73
CA TRP A 310 23.30 -18.08 22.18
C TRP A 310 23.20 -16.71 21.49
N SER A 311 22.52 -16.66 20.35
CA SER A 311 22.25 -15.40 19.64
C SER A 311 21.52 -14.42 20.57
N LYS A 312 21.85 -13.13 20.49
CA LYS A 312 21.18 -12.09 21.31
C LYS A 312 19.72 -11.89 20.91
N GLN A 313 19.45 -12.01 19.61
CA GLN A 313 18.12 -11.89 19.02
C GLN A 313 17.58 -13.27 18.65
N ARG A 314 16.26 -13.41 18.70
CA ARG A 314 15.58 -14.59 18.16
C ARG A 314 15.76 -14.65 16.65
N VAL A 315 15.99 -15.85 16.12
CA VAL A 315 16.16 -16.11 14.68
C VAL A 315 14.90 -16.66 14.03
N ALA A 316 13.95 -17.12 14.84
CA ALA A 316 12.61 -17.50 14.42
C ALA A 316 11.64 -17.40 15.60
N THR A 317 10.36 -17.25 15.29
CA THR A 317 9.27 -17.24 16.25
C THR A 317 8.04 -17.93 15.68
N SER A 318 7.13 -18.35 16.56
CA SER A 318 5.78 -18.71 16.22
C SER A 318 4.90 -18.62 17.44
N ASP A 319 3.63 -18.32 17.23
CA ASP A 319 2.60 -18.36 18.26
C ASP A 319 1.35 -19.08 17.75
N ARG A 320 0.68 -19.76 18.67
CA ARG A 320 -0.60 -20.42 18.43
C ARG A 320 -1.26 -20.79 19.76
N LEU A 321 -2.57 -20.99 19.75
CA LEU A 321 -3.23 -21.65 20.86
C LEU A 321 -2.64 -23.04 21.10
N VAL A 322 -2.57 -23.43 22.36
CA VAL A 322 -2.50 -24.84 22.75
C VAL A 322 -3.86 -25.45 22.49
N PHE A 323 -3.94 -26.54 21.72
CA PHE A 323 -5.22 -27.14 21.35
C PHE A 323 -5.14 -28.66 21.14
N GLY A 324 -6.32 -29.28 21.14
CA GLY A 324 -6.49 -30.69 20.76
C GLY A 324 -6.08 -31.69 21.86
N PRO A 325 -6.20 -32.99 21.57
CA PRO A 325 -5.83 -34.04 22.52
C PRO A 325 -4.39 -33.91 22.98
N GLN A 326 -4.13 -34.15 24.26
CA GLN A 326 -2.80 -34.08 24.89
C GLN A 326 -2.19 -32.66 24.95
N ASN A 327 -3.01 -31.60 24.86
CA ASN A 327 -2.58 -30.20 24.93
C ASN A 327 -1.45 -29.92 23.94
N LEU A 328 -1.71 -30.21 22.68
CA LEU A 328 -0.70 -30.13 21.64
C LEU A 328 -0.48 -28.67 21.24
N TRP A 329 0.79 -28.29 21.07
CA TRP A 329 1.17 -27.09 20.36
C TRP A 329 1.97 -27.46 19.12
N GLN A 330 1.54 -27.00 17.94
CA GLN A 330 2.27 -27.19 16.69
C GLN A 330 1.95 -26.10 15.67
N HIS A 331 2.98 -25.61 14.98
CA HIS A 331 2.81 -24.58 13.97
C HIS A 331 4.05 -24.44 13.06
N SER A 332 3.88 -23.71 11.96
CA SER A 332 4.97 -23.25 11.10
C SER A 332 5.75 -22.12 11.77
N LEU A 333 7.07 -22.15 11.68
CA LEU A 333 7.94 -21.06 12.15
C LEU A 333 7.97 -19.92 11.14
N SER A 334 8.00 -18.70 11.67
CA SER A 334 8.41 -17.53 10.93
C SER A 334 9.85 -17.21 11.27
N LEU A 335 10.72 -17.06 10.27
CA LEU A 335 12.07 -16.56 10.50
C LEU A 335 11.98 -15.09 10.90
N THR A 336 12.89 -14.64 11.75
CA THR A 336 12.94 -13.26 12.23
C THR A 336 14.36 -12.73 12.20
N ALA A 337 14.50 -11.42 11.97
CA ALA A 337 15.76 -10.70 12.09
C ALA A 337 15.52 -9.22 12.39
N GLU A 338 16.51 -8.60 12.99
CA GLU A 338 16.59 -7.14 13.02
C GLU A 338 16.67 -6.58 11.59
N ARG A 339 15.86 -5.56 11.30
CA ARG A 339 15.79 -4.90 10.01
C ARG A 339 17.15 -4.33 9.64
N GLY A 340 17.59 -4.57 8.42
CA GLY A 340 18.90 -4.14 7.91
C GLY A 340 20.08 -5.04 8.29
N SER A 341 19.89 -5.99 9.21
CA SER A 341 20.96 -6.95 9.58
C SER A 341 21.38 -7.85 8.40
N LEU A 342 22.59 -8.43 8.49
CA LEU A 342 23.03 -9.43 7.51
C LEU A 342 22.12 -10.66 7.48
N TRP A 343 21.52 -11.03 8.62
CA TRP A 343 20.58 -12.13 8.68
C TRP A 343 19.28 -11.81 7.93
N ALA A 344 18.72 -10.62 8.10
CA ALA A 344 17.56 -10.15 7.34
C ALA A 344 17.77 -10.24 5.81
N LYS A 345 18.96 -9.91 5.32
CA LYS A 345 19.31 -10.01 3.90
C LYS A 345 19.40 -11.47 3.41
N LYS A 346 19.83 -12.40 4.27
CA LYS A 346 20.00 -13.84 3.97
C LYS A 346 18.72 -14.66 4.14
N MET A 347 17.76 -14.19 4.94
CA MET A 347 16.50 -14.91 5.20
C MET A 347 15.64 -15.15 3.95
N LYS A 348 15.93 -14.47 2.83
CA LYS A 348 15.26 -14.71 1.54
C LYS A 348 15.32 -16.16 1.07
N ASP A 349 16.32 -16.94 1.50
CA ASP A 349 16.46 -18.36 1.18
C ASP A 349 15.60 -19.29 2.07
N GLN A 350 14.84 -18.73 3.01
CA GLN A 350 13.80 -19.39 3.82
C GLN A 350 14.23 -20.64 4.61
N LYS A 351 15.49 -20.73 5.03
CA LYS A 351 15.97 -21.89 5.81
C LYS A 351 16.74 -21.49 7.05
N LEU A 352 16.41 -22.11 8.19
CA LEU A 352 17.29 -22.11 9.35
C LEU A 352 18.47 -23.07 9.10
N PRO A 353 19.71 -22.67 9.42
CA PRO A 353 20.86 -23.57 9.32
C PRO A 353 20.75 -24.73 10.32
N PRO A 354 21.24 -25.94 10.00
CA PRO A 354 21.37 -26.99 11.00
C PRO A 354 22.22 -26.54 12.20
N GLY A 355 21.88 -26.98 13.40
CA GLY A 355 22.64 -26.63 14.61
C GLY A 355 21.88 -26.82 15.91
N ARG A 356 22.45 -26.28 17.00
CA ARG A 356 21.83 -26.21 18.31
C ARG A 356 21.02 -24.93 18.48
N TYR A 357 19.89 -25.06 19.17
CA TYR A 357 18.90 -24.03 19.36
C TYR A 357 18.38 -24.05 20.80
N LEU A 358 18.01 -22.88 21.29
CA LEU A 358 17.29 -22.66 22.53
C LEU A 358 15.87 -22.17 22.17
N ALA A 359 14.86 -22.91 22.57
CA ALA A 359 13.46 -22.47 22.53
C ALA A 359 13.10 -21.83 23.87
N ARG A 360 12.67 -20.57 23.87
CA ARG A 360 12.05 -19.89 25.03
C ARG A 360 10.55 -19.87 24.85
N LEU A 361 9.81 -20.28 25.87
CA LEU A 361 8.36 -20.46 25.84
C LEU A 361 7.65 -19.41 26.69
N TYR A 362 6.63 -18.78 26.12
CA TYR A 362 5.82 -17.75 26.75
C TYR A 362 4.34 -18.09 26.60
N VAL A 363 3.54 -17.88 27.65
CA VAL A 363 2.10 -18.15 27.63
C VAL A 363 1.32 -16.93 28.12
N ASP A 364 0.33 -16.50 27.34
CA ASP A 364 -0.62 -15.46 27.77
C ASP A 364 -1.58 -16.01 28.83
N GLN A 365 -1.13 -16.07 30.08
CA GLN A 365 -1.91 -16.63 31.18
C GLN A 365 -3.06 -15.73 31.61
N THR A 366 -3.02 -14.44 31.28
CA THR A 366 -3.97 -13.42 31.75
C THR A 366 -4.91 -12.90 30.66
N ASP A 367 -4.81 -13.49 29.47
CA ASP A 367 -5.51 -13.07 28.25
C ASP A 367 -5.27 -11.58 27.94
N LYS A 368 -4.06 -11.08 28.22
CA LYS A 368 -3.73 -9.67 28.02
C LYS A 368 -3.72 -9.29 26.54
N LEU A 369 -3.33 -10.23 25.66
CA LEU A 369 -3.30 -10.02 24.22
C LEU A 369 -4.70 -10.03 23.60
N GLN A 370 -5.67 -10.72 24.21
CA GLN A 370 -7.08 -10.63 23.83
C GLN A 370 -7.69 -9.27 24.19
N LYS A 371 -7.32 -8.74 25.36
CA LYS A 371 -7.80 -7.44 25.85
C LYS A 371 -7.16 -6.28 25.11
N ASP A 372 -5.86 -6.41 24.81
CA ASP A 372 -5.07 -5.42 24.13
C ASP A 372 -4.00 -6.12 23.27
N TYR A 373 -4.31 -6.26 22.00
CA TYR A 373 -3.45 -6.92 21.03
C TYR A 373 -2.14 -6.17 20.77
N THR A 374 -1.97 -4.94 21.28
CA THR A 374 -0.73 -4.17 21.12
C THR A 374 0.34 -4.53 22.17
N GLN A 375 -0.03 -5.30 23.20
CA GLN A 375 0.92 -5.79 24.20
C GLN A 375 1.79 -6.91 23.63
N GLU A 376 2.90 -7.18 24.31
CA GLU A 376 3.83 -8.26 23.99
C GLU A 376 3.94 -9.26 25.15
N LEU A 377 4.19 -10.53 24.83
CA LEU A 377 4.62 -11.50 25.83
C LEU A 377 6.08 -11.23 26.19
N GLY A 378 6.40 -11.30 27.48
CA GLY A 378 7.73 -11.01 28.00
C GLY A 378 8.08 -11.90 29.18
N GLU A 379 9.07 -11.49 29.98
CA GLU A 379 9.61 -12.31 31.07
C GLU A 379 8.57 -12.68 32.14
N THR A 380 7.52 -11.88 32.32
CA THR A 380 6.40 -12.22 33.21
C THR A 380 5.52 -13.37 32.71
N ASP A 381 5.58 -13.63 31.40
CA ASP A 381 4.82 -14.68 30.71
C ASP A 381 5.68 -15.92 30.42
N PHE A 382 6.97 -15.87 30.77
CA PHE A 382 7.93 -16.94 30.55
C PHE A 382 7.58 -18.17 31.39
N VAL A 383 7.49 -19.33 30.74
CA VAL A 383 7.11 -20.60 31.40
C VAL A 383 8.18 -21.68 31.28
N GLY A 384 9.29 -21.42 30.59
CA GLY A 384 10.41 -22.34 30.52
C GLY A 384 11.17 -22.27 29.19
N GLN A 385 12.24 -23.04 29.11
CA GLN A 385 13.09 -23.11 27.92
C GLN A 385 13.65 -24.52 27.69
N VAL A 386 14.00 -24.83 26.44
CA VAL A 386 14.51 -26.14 26.03
C VAL A 386 15.64 -25.97 25.01
N GLU A 387 16.77 -26.63 25.26
CA GLU A 387 17.84 -26.77 24.29
C GLU A 387 17.64 -28.02 23.42
N PHE A 388 17.87 -27.90 22.12
CA PHE A 388 17.73 -29.02 21.18
C PHE A 388 18.61 -28.83 19.95
N GLN A 389 18.80 -29.91 19.19
CA GLN A 389 19.49 -29.89 17.91
C GLN A 389 18.51 -30.18 16.78
N SER A 390 18.58 -29.42 15.69
CA SER A 390 17.73 -29.64 14.53
C SER A 390 18.48 -29.45 13.21
N ARG A 391 17.99 -30.14 12.17
CA ARG A 391 18.37 -29.94 10.76
C ARG A 391 17.30 -29.17 9.98
N TRP A 392 16.25 -28.73 10.65
CA TRP A 392 15.11 -27.98 10.10
C TRP A 392 14.52 -28.56 8.81
N PRO A 393 14.05 -29.82 8.85
CA PRO A 393 13.24 -30.36 7.76
C PRO A 393 12.00 -29.48 7.50
N ALA A 394 11.67 -29.33 6.22
CA ALA A 394 10.46 -28.65 5.78
C ALA A 394 9.28 -29.64 5.61
N GLY A 395 8.07 -29.13 5.83
CA GLY A 395 6.81 -29.83 5.62
C GLY A 395 6.19 -30.40 6.89
N TYR A 396 4.85 -30.40 6.91
CA TYR A 396 4.03 -30.84 8.04
C TYR A 396 4.37 -32.25 8.56
N GLY A 397 4.69 -33.19 7.67
CA GLY A 397 5.02 -34.57 8.04
C GLY A 397 6.41 -34.77 8.68
N LYS A 398 7.25 -33.74 8.71
CA LYS A 398 8.65 -33.84 9.16
C LYS A 398 8.98 -32.80 10.23
N MET A 399 8.08 -32.56 11.19
CA MET A 399 8.27 -31.50 12.19
C MET A 399 9.48 -31.75 13.08
N THR A 400 10.16 -30.67 13.48
CA THR A 400 11.05 -30.72 14.64
C THR A 400 10.19 -30.79 15.91
N LYS A 401 10.46 -31.75 16.79
CA LYS A 401 9.68 -31.99 18.01
C LYS A 401 10.55 -31.79 19.24
N ILE A 402 10.00 -31.11 20.24
CA ILE A 402 10.59 -31.02 21.58
C ILE A 402 9.54 -31.37 22.65
N ALA A 403 9.98 -31.79 23.82
CA ALA A 403 9.12 -31.89 24.99
C ALA A 403 9.01 -30.54 25.69
N PHE A 404 7.86 -30.23 26.27
CA PHE A 404 7.70 -29.11 27.18
C PHE A 404 8.66 -29.30 28.38
N PRO A 405 9.35 -28.23 28.86
CA PRO A 405 10.29 -28.36 29.97
C PRO A 405 9.56 -28.86 31.22
N LYS A 406 10.18 -29.81 31.92
CA LYS A 406 9.71 -30.24 33.24
C LYS A 406 10.16 -29.21 34.27
N ASP A 407 9.27 -28.84 35.17
CA ASP A 407 9.58 -28.00 36.33
C ASP A 407 10.70 -28.61 37.19
#